data_AF-A0A139MG60-F1
#
_entry.id   AF-A0A139MG60-F1
#
_cell.length_a   1.000
_cell.length_b   1.000
_cell.length_c   1.000
_cell.angle_alpha   90.00
_cell.angle_beta   90.00
_cell.angle_gamma   90.00
#
_symmetry.space_group_name_H-M   'P 1'
#
loop_
_entity.id
_entity.type
_entity.pdbx_description
1 polymer ?
#
loop_
_entity_poly.entity_id
_entity_poly.type
_entity_poly.pdbx_seq_one_letter_code
_entity_poly.pdbx_strand_id
1 'polypeptide(L)' 'MEGDPAYLGTIFYKELLAKSLVYDQSVFEQYQQMTPKEQEKHQNFYDNITYVYQHILDVLEGEKH' A
#
# COMPACT_ATOMS: atom_id res chain seq x y z
N MET A 1 18.89 -3.96 -2.93
CA MET A 1 17.46 -3.77 -2.57
C MET A 1 17.16 -2.29 -2.53
N GLU A 2 17.82 -1.48 -1.70
CA GLU A 2 17.97 -0.04 -1.99
C GLU A 2 19.08 0.15 -3.03
N GLY A 3 18.81 0.88 -4.11
CA GLY A 3 19.78 1.21 -5.18
C GLY A 3 19.58 0.51 -6.52
N ASP A 4 18.60 -0.39 -6.66
CA ASP A 4 18.18 -0.92 -7.96
C ASP A 4 17.17 0.05 -8.60
N PRO A 5 17.37 0.55 -9.82
CA PRO A 5 16.42 1.41 -10.50
C PRO A 5 15.06 0.75 -10.76
N ALA A 6 14.99 -0.59 -10.77
CA ALA A 6 13.73 -1.33 -10.89
C ALA A 6 13.03 -1.56 -9.54
N TYR A 7 13.62 -1.14 -8.42
CA TYR A 7 13.00 -1.29 -7.10
C TYR A 7 11.93 -0.21 -6.86
N LEU A 8 10.68 -0.65 -6.77
CA LEU A 8 9.52 0.23 -6.61
C LEU A 8 9.10 0.43 -5.14
N GLY A 9 9.69 -0.33 -4.21
CA GLY A 9 9.41 -0.24 -2.79
C GLY A 9 9.18 -1.59 -2.12
N THR A 10 8.97 -1.56 -0.80
CA THR A 10 8.66 -2.74 0.01
C THR A 10 7.36 -2.51 0.75
N ILE A 11 6.48 -3.51 0.69
CA ILE A 11 5.26 -3.56 1.49
C ILE A 11 5.54 -4.42 2.72
N PHE A 12 5.39 -3.86 3.92
CA PHE A 12 5.55 -4.61 5.15
C PHE A 12 4.37 -5.55 5.39
N TYR A 13 4.68 -6.81 5.73
CA TYR A 13 3.65 -7.77 6.08
C TYR A 13 2.87 -7.31 7.32
N LYS A 14 1.54 -7.29 7.19
CA LYS A 14 0.62 -6.94 8.27
C LYS A 14 -0.62 -7.82 8.18
N GLU A 15 -1.26 -8.06 9.33
CA GLU A 15 -2.50 -8.85 9.39
C GLU A 15 -3.59 -8.36 8.42
N LEU A 16 -3.59 -7.07 8.08
CA LEU A 16 -4.54 -6.44 7.16
C LEU A 16 -4.38 -6.96 5.72
N LEU A 17 -3.15 -7.24 5.27
CA LEU A 17 -2.91 -7.85 3.94
C LEU A 17 -3.37 -9.31 3.89
N ALA A 18 -3.16 -10.05 4.98
CA ALA A 18 -3.68 -11.42 5.07
C ALA A 18 -5.22 -11.42 5.04
N LYS A 19 -5.84 -10.48 5.77
CA LYS A 19 -7.30 -10.30 5.77
C LYS A 19 -7.84 -9.88 4.40
N SER A 20 -7.15 -9.01 3.65
CA SER A 20 -7.61 -8.64 2.29
C SER A 20 -7.72 -9.83 1.35
N LEU A 21 -6.79 -10.79 1.44
CA LEU A 21 -6.84 -11.99 0.62
C LEU A 21 -7.99 -12.93 1.02
N VAL A 22 -8.32 -13.00 2.32
CA VAL A 22 -9.40 -13.86 2.83
C VAL A 22 -10.77 -13.29 2.50
N TYR A 23 -10.93 -11.97 2.60
CA TYR A 23 -12.21 -11.29 2.37
C TYR A 23 -12.44 -10.91 0.90
N ASP A 24 -11.49 -11.18 0.00
CA ASP A 24 -11.49 -10.72 -1.39
C ASP A 24 -11.82 -9.22 -1.50
N GLN A 25 -11.24 -8.45 -0.57
CA GLN A 25 -11.51 -7.02 -0.39
C GLN A 25 -10.19 -6.29 -0.30
N SER A 26 -10.01 -5.24 -1.09
CA SER A 26 -8.76 -4.48 -1.08
C SER A 26 -8.50 -3.86 0.31
N VAL A 27 -7.22 -3.72 0.67
CA VAL A 27 -6.86 -3.03 1.92
C VAL A 27 -7.30 -1.57 1.94
N PHE A 28 -7.40 -0.92 0.77
CA PHE A 28 -7.90 0.45 0.68
C PHE A 28 -9.40 0.56 0.97
N GLU A 29 -10.21 -0.39 0.51
CA GLU A 29 -11.64 -0.46 0.87
C GLU A 29 -11.82 -0.77 2.36
N GLN A 30 -10.97 -1.64 2.92
CA GLN A 30 -10.98 -1.90 4.37
C GLN A 30 -10.68 -0.63 5.16
N TYR A 31 -9.74 0.20 4.72
CA TYR A 31 -9.42 1.48 5.35
C TYR A 31 -10.62 2.44 5.39
N GLN A 32 -11.41 2.50 4.32
CA GLN A 32 -12.61 3.35 4.26
C GLN A 32 -13.71 2.91 5.23
N GLN A 33 -13.72 1.65 5.63
CA GLN A 33 -14.68 1.07 6.56
C GLN A 33 -14.22 1.14 8.03
N MET A 34 -12.95 1.48 8.28
CA MET A 34 -12.40 1.62 9.62
C MET A 34 -12.89 2.90 10.31
N THR A 35 -13.01 2.83 11.63
CA THR A 35 -13.20 4.03 12.47
C THR A 35 -11.93 4.90 12.45
N PRO A 36 -12.03 6.22 12.72
CA PRO A 36 -10.85 7.10 12.74
C PRO A 36 -9.71 6.62 13.66
N LYS A 37 -10.07 5.98 14.79
CA LYS A 37 -9.09 5.43 15.74
C LYS A 37 -8.36 4.20 15.19
N GLU A 38 -9.05 3.36 14.42
CA GLU A 38 -8.44 2.22 13.75
C GLU A 38 -7.54 2.66 12.59
N GLN A 39 -7.95 3.70 11.86
CA GLN A 39 -7.13 4.33 10.84
C GLN A 39 -5.82 4.85 11.43
N GLU A 40 -5.88 5.62 12.53
CA GLU A 40 -4.70 6.13 13.24
C GLU A 40 -3.76 5.01 13.70
N LYS A 41 -4.30 3.94 14.29
CA LYS A 41 -3.52 2.75 14.71
C LYS A 41 -2.77 2.09 13.54
N HIS A 42 -3.30 2.21 12.34
CA HIS A 42 -2.77 1.56 11.15
C HIS A 42 -2.09 2.51 10.16
N GLN A 43 -1.99 3.80 10.49
CA GLN A 43 -1.53 4.88 9.61
C GLN A 43 -0.21 4.54 8.91
N ASN A 44 0.84 4.16 9.66
CA ASN A 44 2.16 3.84 9.07
C ASN A 44 2.12 2.75 7.99
N PHE A 45 1.20 1.80 8.10
CA PHE A 45 1.03 0.75 7.08
C PHE A 45 0.35 1.31 5.83
N TYR A 46 -0.68 2.12 6.01
CA TYR A 46 -1.39 2.75 4.91
C TYR A 46 -0.53 3.80 4.20
N ASP A 47 0.30 4.55 4.93
CA ASP A 47 1.28 5.46 4.34
C ASP A 47 2.29 4.68 3.48
N ASN A 48 2.82 3.57 3.99
CA ASN A 48 3.77 2.73 3.25
C ASN A 48 3.15 2.15 1.97
N ILE A 49 1.98 1.52 2.05
CA ILE A 49 1.39 0.89 0.86
C ILE A 49 0.92 1.94 -0.15
N THR A 50 0.43 3.10 0.31
CA THR A 50 0.05 4.21 -0.58
C THR A 50 1.26 4.78 -1.29
N TYR A 51 2.39 4.94 -0.58
CA TYR A 51 3.65 5.36 -1.17
C TYR A 51 4.11 4.39 -2.26
N VAL A 52 4.15 3.09 -1.97
CA VAL A 52 4.57 2.08 -2.98
C VAL A 52 3.61 2.07 -4.16
N TYR A 53 2.31 2.15 -3.93
CA TYR A 53 1.30 2.18 -5.00
C TYR A 53 1.46 3.41 -5.89
N GLN A 54 1.61 4.60 -5.31
CA GLN A 54 1.85 5.82 -6.08
C GLN A 54 3.15 5.74 -6.86
N HIS A 55 4.22 5.22 -6.27
CA HIS A 55 5.50 5.07 -6.95
C HIS A 55 5.42 4.10 -8.14
N ILE A 56 4.61 3.04 -8.06
CA ILE A 56 4.31 2.17 -9.20
C ILE A 56 3.61 2.95 -10.32
N LEU A 57 2.61 3.77 -9.99
CA LEU A 57 1.91 4.60 -10.97
C LEU A 57 2.85 5.61 -11.62
N ASP A 58 3.66 6.31 -10.83
CA ASP A 58 4.60 7.32 -11.32
C ASP A 58 5.61 6.72 -12.31
N VAL A 59 6.09 5.49 -12.06
CA VAL A 59 6.97 4.79 -12.99
C VAL A 59 6.23 4.39 -14.28
N LEU A 60 5.02 3.85 -14.18
CA LEU A 60 4.22 3.46 -15.34
C LEU A 60 3.77 4.65 -16.20
N GLU A 61 3.47 5.79 -15.57
CA GLU A 61 3.09 7.02 -16.25
C GLU A 61 4.30 7.78 -16.79
N GLY A 62 5.46 7.68 -16.13
CA GLY A 62 6.75 8.23 -16.56
C GLY A 62 7.35 7.54 -17.79
N GLU A 63 6.97 6.30 -18.10
CA GLU A 63 7.38 5.59 -19.33
C GLU A 63 6.67 6.10 -20.61
N LYS A 64 5.80 7.12 -20.54
CA LYS A 64 5.09 7.68 -21.71
C LYS A 64 5.75 8.88 -22.42
N HIS A 65 7.05 9.13 -22.21
CA HIS A 65 7.77 10.21 -22.92
C HIS A 65 9.02 9.72 -23.66
#